data_AF-A0A316F1A4-F1
#
_entry.id   AF-A0A316F1A4-F1
#
_cell.length_a   1.000
_cell.length_b   1.000
_cell.length_c   1.000
_cell.angle_alpha   90.00
_cell.angle_beta   90.00
_cell.angle_gamma   90.00
#
_symmetry.space_group_name_H-M   'P 1'
#
loop_
_entity.id
_entity.type
_entity.pdbx_description
1 polymer ?
#
loop_
_entity_poly.entity_id
_entity_poly.type
_entity_poly.pdbx_seq_one_letter_code
_entity_poly.pdbx_strand_id
1 'polypeptide(L)'
;MPVAFPRRFAVTRAVTRLSLLHHVWMVLPLVAAPAAMAQQATIVSDSPANNNPVGVGAPVRAIPDDAGQARLVMASPSASGPQTARLGDKTVSMAPGLRVFSTDMQLTPVNALVGQKLEVRYRLDVYGQLLTAWIMTEAEYKAWKAAH
;
A
#
# COMPACT_ATOMS: atom_id res chain seq x y z
N MET A 1 28.19 -8.70 48.09
CA MET A 1 28.50 -8.29 46.71
C MET A 1 27.23 -7.72 46.06
N PRO A 2 27.10 -6.39 45.88
CA PRO A 2 26.14 -5.82 44.94
C PRO A 2 26.87 -5.30 43.69
N VAL A 3 26.40 -5.73 42.51
CA VAL A 3 26.92 -5.35 41.19
C VAL A 3 26.39 -3.98 40.79
N ALA A 4 27.32 -3.05 40.57
CA ALA A 4 27.09 -1.75 39.98
C ALA A 4 27.04 -1.87 38.44
N PHE A 5 26.07 -1.21 37.80
CA PHE A 5 26.05 -0.98 36.36
C PHE A 5 25.61 0.46 36.07
N PRO A 6 26.51 1.34 35.58
CA PRO A 6 26.13 2.66 35.12
C PRO A 6 26.05 2.77 33.58
N ARG A 7 24.98 3.44 33.13
CA ARG A 7 24.90 4.42 32.02
C ARG A 7 25.27 3.94 30.59
N ARG A 8 24.43 4.21 29.59
CA ARG A 8 24.39 5.47 28.81
C ARG A 8 23.35 5.39 27.68
N PHE A 9 22.51 6.42 27.62
CA PHE A 9 21.74 6.82 26.44
C PHE A 9 22.70 7.33 25.36
N ALA A 10 22.49 6.92 24.11
CA ALA A 10 22.99 7.62 22.94
C ALA A 10 22.12 7.26 21.72
N VAL A 11 21.02 7.99 21.52
CA VAL A 11 20.33 8.06 20.23
C VAL A 11 20.85 9.31 19.52
N THR A 12 21.86 9.11 18.67
CA THR A 12 22.43 10.18 17.86
C THR A 12 21.54 10.38 16.64
N ARG A 13 20.70 11.42 16.69
CA ARG A 13 20.12 12.06 15.49
C ARG A 13 21.25 12.71 14.70
N ALA A 14 21.52 12.22 13.50
CA ALA A 14 22.27 12.95 12.49
C ALA A 14 21.29 13.45 11.43
N VAL A 15 20.74 14.65 11.66
CA VAL A 15 20.09 15.46 10.62
C VAL A 15 21.19 16.37 10.07
N THR A 16 21.77 16.00 8.93
CA THR A 16 22.69 16.86 8.21
C THR A 16 21.89 17.78 7.31
N ARG A 17 21.65 19.00 7.81
CA ARG A 17 21.55 20.19 6.95
C ARG A 17 22.96 20.48 6.41
N LEU A 18 23.03 21.05 5.19
CA LEU A 18 23.71 22.33 4.91
C LEU A 18 24.52 22.35 3.60
N SER A 19 24.21 23.39 2.82
CA SER A 19 25.04 24.13 1.85
C SER A 19 25.53 23.43 0.58
N LEU A 20 25.23 23.92 -0.64
CA LEU A 20 25.43 25.27 -1.22
C LEU A 20 26.91 25.63 -1.35
N LEU A 21 27.52 25.47 -2.55
CA LEU A 21 28.32 26.52 -3.20
C LEU A 21 28.84 26.14 -4.62
N HIS A 22 28.55 27.04 -5.56
CA HIS A 22 29.29 27.52 -6.75
C HIS A 22 30.31 26.64 -7.50
N HIS A 23 30.14 26.58 -8.83
CA HIS A 23 31.12 26.81 -9.94
C HIS A 23 30.27 26.81 -11.24
N VAL A 24 29.57 27.87 -11.67
CA VAL A 24 30.01 29.10 -12.37
C VAL A 24 31.14 28.88 -13.39
N TRP A 25 30.78 29.14 -14.66
CA TRP A 25 31.59 29.40 -15.87
C TRP A 25 32.19 28.17 -16.59
N MET A 26 31.99 27.95 -17.90
CA MET A 26 32.22 28.83 -19.06
C MET A 26 31.46 28.30 -20.32
N VAL A 27 30.75 29.12 -21.11
CA VAL A 27 31.17 29.73 -22.43
C VAL A 27 31.23 28.68 -23.57
N LEU A 28 30.47 28.66 -24.68
CA LEU A 28 30.13 29.63 -25.76
C LEU A 28 29.24 28.87 -26.82
N PRO A 29 28.85 29.39 -28.02
CA PRO A 29 27.74 30.29 -28.32
C PRO A 29 26.69 29.75 -29.34
N LEU A 30 25.64 30.55 -29.53
CA LEU A 30 25.02 30.95 -30.81
C LEU A 30 24.63 29.87 -31.84
N VAL A 31 23.32 29.60 -31.90
CA VAL A 31 22.59 29.51 -33.17
C VAL A 31 21.27 30.25 -33.01
N ALA A 32 21.07 31.28 -33.83
CA ALA A 32 19.78 31.91 -34.05
C ALA A 32 19.00 31.05 -35.05
N ALA A 33 17.79 30.61 -34.68
CA ALA A 33 16.83 30.01 -35.59
C ALA A 33 15.55 30.85 -35.58
N PRO A 34 14.98 31.17 -36.76
CA PRO A 34 13.98 32.20 -36.92
C PRO A 34 12.63 31.78 -36.31
N ALA A 35 11.96 32.76 -35.70
CA ALA A 35 10.54 32.67 -35.40
C ALA A 35 9.75 32.53 -36.71
N ALA A 36 9.37 31.30 -37.04
CA ALA A 36 8.27 31.01 -37.94
C ALA A 36 7.13 30.40 -37.10
N MET A 37 5.98 31.04 -37.24
CA MET A 37 4.79 30.90 -36.42
C MET A 37 4.10 29.54 -36.63
N ALA A 38 3.40 29.09 -35.58
CA ALA A 38 2.29 28.12 -35.60
C ALA A 38 2.63 26.70 -36.12
N GLN A 39 2.56 25.65 -35.31
CA GLN A 39 1.28 25.15 -34.81
C GLN A 39 1.41 24.55 -33.40
N GLN A 40 0.61 25.12 -32.51
CA GLN A 40 0.28 24.56 -31.21
C GLN A 40 -0.63 23.36 -31.44
N ALA A 41 -0.09 22.14 -31.33
CA ALA A 41 -0.91 21.00 -30.97
C ALA A 41 -0.95 20.96 -29.45
N THR A 42 -1.85 21.74 -28.87
CA THR A 42 -2.24 21.58 -27.47
C THR A 42 -2.77 20.16 -27.32
N ILE A 43 -1.98 19.28 -26.71
CA ILE A 43 -2.53 18.10 -26.05
C ILE A 43 -3.41 18.62 -24.90
N VAL A 44 -4.67 18.92 -25.22
CA VAL A 44 -5.74 18.93 -24.23
C VAL A 44 -5.94 17.47 -23.81
N SER A 45 -5.08 17.02 -22.91
CA SER A 45 -5.38 15.88 -22.06
C SER A 45 -6.37 16.36 -20.99
N ASP A 46 -7.60 16.64 -21.42
CA ASP A 46 -8.75 16.56 -20.53
C ASP A 46 -8.92 15.08 -20.17
N SER A 47 -8.18 14.65 -19.16
CA SER A 47 -8.69 13.59 -18.30
C SER A 47 -9.52 14.32 -17.24
N PRO A 48 -10.80 14.00 -17.03
CA PRO A 48 -11.53 14.54 -15.90
C PRO A 48 -10.84 14.04 -14.63
N ALA A 49 -9.96 14.87 -14.09
CA ALA A 49 -9.33 14.68 -12.80
C ALA A 49 -10.43 14.67 -11.76
N ASN A 50 -10.77 13.47 -11.28
CA ASN A 50 -11.56 13.29 -10.08
C ASN A 50 -10.80 14.00 -8.96
N ASN A 51 -11.31 15.15 -8.52
CA ASN A 51 -10.78 15.99 -7.44
C ASN A 51 -10.95 15.33 -6.07
N ASN A 52 -10.55 14.06 -5.95
CA ASN A 52 -10.43 13.43 -4.65
C ASN A 52 -9.07 13.87 -4.08
N PRO A 53 -9.01 14.64 -2.99
CA PRO A 53 -7.76 14.95 -2.33
C PRO A 53 -7.22 13.67 -1.72
N VAL A 54 -6.54 12.86 -2.54
CA VAL A 54 -5.84 11.66 -2.09
C VAL A 54 -4.73 12.15 -1.16
N GLY A 55 -4.93 11.93 0.13
CA GLY A 55 -3.99 12.31 1.17
C GLY A 55 -2.58 11.85 0.80
N VAL A 56 -1.66 12.82 0.82
CA VAL A 56 -0.24 12.65 0.52
C VAL A 56 0.33 11.49 1.35
N GLY A 57 0.75 10.40 0.69
CA GLY A 57 1.77 9.49 1.23
C GLY A 57 1.44 7.99 1.34
N ALA A 58 0.25 7.51 1.01
CA ALA A 58 0.01 6.07 0.89
C ALA A 58 -0.03 5.66 -0.59
N PRO A 59 0.72 4.64 -1.04
CA PRO A 59 0.60 4.15 -2.42
C PRO A 59 -0.88 3.82 -2.67
N VAL A 60 -1.48 4.46 -3.66
CA VAL A 60 -2.87 4.27 -4.06
C VAL A 60 -3.02 2.80 -4.43
N ARG A 61 -3.52 2.00 -3.49
CA ARG A 61 -3.74 0.60 -3.75
C ARG A 61 -4.98 0.49 -4.62
N ALA A 62 -4.81 -0.12 -5.79
CA ALA A 62 -5.93 -0.48 -6.64
C ALA A 62 -6.69 -1.66 -6.02
N ILE A 63 -7.50 -1.38 -4.98
CA ILE A 63 -8.45 -2.34 -4.44
C ILE A 63 -9.80 -2.07 -5.13
N PRO A 64 -10.35 -3.04 -5.87
CA PRO A 64 -11.62 -2.87 -6.58
C PRO A 64 -12.74 -2.39 -5.65
N ASP A 65 -13.62 -1.51 -6.11
CA ASP A 65 -14.76 -1.02 -5.31
C ASP A 65 -15.74 -2.14 -4.93
N ASP A 66 -15.83 -3.22 -5.73
CA ASP A 66 -16.67 -4.39 -5.44
C ASP A 66 -16.12 -5.30 -4.33
N ALA A 67 -14.89 -5.07 -3.86
CA ALA A 67 -14.31 -5.88 -2.80
C ALA A 67 -15.01 -5.62 -1.45
N GLY A 68 -15.62 -6.67 -0.90
CA GLY A 68 -16.24 -6.64 0.42
C GLY A 68 -15.21 -6.40 1.53
N GLN A 69 -15.68 -5.98 2.70
CA GLN A 69 -14.84 -5.77 3.89
C GLN A 69 -15.27 -6.76 4.97
N ALA A 70 -14.31 -7.42 5.59
CA ALA A 70 -14.55 -8.23 6.79
C ALA A 70 -13.27 -8.44 7.60
N ARG A 71 -13.46 -8.88 8.84
CA ARG A 71 -12.38 -9.40 9.68
C ARG A 71 -11.98 -10.80 9.22
N LEU A 72 -10.77 -10.96 8.72
CA LEU A 72 -10.21 -12.25 8.34
C LEU A 72 -9.43 -12.87 9.51
N VAL A 73 -9.74 -14.13 9.80
CA VAL A 73 -8.96 -15.00 10.69
C VAL A 73 -8.68 -16.30 9.96
N MET A 74 -7.42 -16.57 9.66
CA MET A 74 -7.07 -17.80 8.94
C MET A 74 -6.96 -18.97 9.90
N ALA A 75 -7.63 -20.07 9.55
CA ALA A 75 -7.54 -21.29 10.33
C ALA A 75 -6.17 -21.93 10.13
N SER A 76 -5.76 -22.76 11.09
CA SER A 76 -4.56 -23.57 10.93
C SER A 76 -4.73 -24.51 9.73
N PRO A 77 -3.70 -24.67 8.89
CA PRO A 77 -3.73 -25.67 7.82
C PRO A 77 -3.96 -27.05 8.43
N SER A 78 -4.92 -27.79 7.87
CA SER A 78 -5.19 -29.18 8.23
C SER A 78 -4.57 -30.09 7.18
N ALA A 79 -3.89 -31.16 7.61
CA ALA A 79 -3.14 -32.04 6.71
C ALA A 79 -4.01 -32.83 5.72
N SER A 80 -5.32 -32.92 5.94
CA SER A 80 -6.25 -33.69 5.09
C SER A 80 -7.52 -32.94 4.73
N GLY A 81 -7.59 -31.63 5.00
CA GLY A 81 -8.79 -30.82 4.75
C GLY A 81 -8.51 -29.59 3.90
N PRO A 82 -9.55 -29.04 3.23
CA PRO A 82 -9.42 -27.75 2.56
C PRO A 82 -9.07 -26.67 3.58
N GLN A 83 -8.18 -25.75 3.18
CA GLN A 83 -7.83 -24.62 4.03
C GLN A 83 -9.03 -23.69 4.15
N THR A 84 -9.35 -23.25 5.37
CA THR A 84 -10.50 -22.40 5.64
C THR A 84 -10.07 -21.13 6.36
N ALA A 85 -10.89 -20.09 6.21
CA ALA A 85 -10.74 -18.84 6.93
C ALA A 85 -12.10 -18.40 7.48
N ARG A 86 -12.09 -17.78 8.65
CA ARG A 86 -13.25 -17.07 9.17
C ARG A 86 -13.22 -15.64 8.66
N LEU A 87 -14.31 -15.21 8.08
CA LEU A 87 -14.53 -13.90 7.50
C LEU A 87 -15.72 -13.28 8.22
N GLY A 88 -15.44 -12.43 9.19
CA GLY A 88 -16.40 -12.03 10.21
C GLY A 88 -16.94 -13.27 10.94
N ASP A 89 -18.26 -13.45 10.88
CA ASP A 89 -18.97 -14.57 11.49
C ASP A 89 -19.11 -15.79 10.57
N LYS A 90 -18.64 -15.71 9.32
CA LYS A 90 -18.79 -16.78 8.32
C LYS A 90 -17.49 -17.53 8.12
N THR A 91 -17.52 -18.86 8.20
CA THR A 91 -16.39 -19.69 7.74
C THR A 91 -16.49 -19.87 6.22
N VAL A 92 -15.41 -19.55 5.51
CA VAL A 92 -15.28 -19.71 4.06
C VAL A 92 -14.07 -20.58 3.73
N SER A 93 -14.16 -21.35 2.65
CA SER A 93 -13.02 -22.10 2.12
C SER A 93 -12.09 -21.16 1.36
N MET A 94 -10.80 -21.48 1.35
CA MET A 94 -9.78 -20.71 0.65
C MET A 94 -9.61 -21.31 -0.74
N ALA A 95 -9.68 -20.45 -1.76
CA ALA A 95 -9.54 -20.88 -3.13
C ALA A 95 -8.10 -21.38 -3.40
N PRO A 96 -7.92 -22.38 -4.26
CA PRO A 96 -6.61 -22.76 -4.74
C PRO A 96 -5.99 -21.58 -5.50
N GLY A 97 -4.92 -21.01 -4.96
CA GLY A 97 -4.29 -19.80 -5.51
C GLY A 97 -4.66 -18.48 -4.81
N LEU A 98 -5.18 -18.54 -3.57
CA LEU A 98 -5.42 -17.36 -2.73
C LEU A 98 -4.21 -16.40 -2.73
N ARG A 99 -4.50 -15.12 -3.00
CA ARG A 99 -3.53 -14.03 -2.92
C ARG A 99 -3.87 -13.10 -1.77
N VAL A 100 -2.96 -12.97 -0.81
CA VAL A 100 -3.10 -12.00 0.28
C VAL A 100 -2.10 -10.88 0.05
N PHE A 101 -2.59 -9.65 -0.04
CA PHE A 101 -1.77 -8.46 -0.23
C PHE A 101 -1.65 -7.71 1.09
N SER A 102 -0.42 -7.35 1.44
CA SER A 102 -0.07 -6.52 2.58
C SER A 102 -0.41 -5.04 2.36
N THR A 103 -0.05 -4.23 3.36
CA THR A 103 -0.23 -2.79 3.34
C THR A 103 0.54 -2.03 2.25
N ASP A 104 1.46 -2.73 1.61
CA ASP A 104 2.35 -2.19 0.58
C ASP A 104 2.11 -2.87 -0.77
N MET A 105 0.93 -3.48 -0.96
CA MET A 105 0.59 -4.33 -2.11
C MET A 105 1.55 -5.51 -2.33
N GLN A 106 2.28 -5.91 -1.29
CA GLN A 106 3.17 -7.05 -1.33
C GLN A 106 2.42 -8.36 -1.08
N LEU A 107 2.71 -9.39 -1.89
CA LEU A 107 2.12 -10.70 -1.68
C LEU A 107 2.64 -11.31 -0.39
N THR A 108 1.74 -11.60 0.53
CA THR A 108 2.05 -12.10 1.87
C THR A 108 1.73 -13.59 1.94
N PRO A 109 2.66 -14.41 2.46
CA PRO A 109 2.42 -15.84 2.59
C PRO A 109 1.27 -16.09 3.57
N VAL A 110 0.30 -16.86 3.12
CA VAL A 110 -0.91 -17.21 3.86
C VAL A 110 -0.57 -17.84 5.23
N ASN A 111 0.47 -18.68 5.29
CA ASN A 111 0.91 -19.34 6.51
C ASN A 111 1.36 -18.37 7.62
N ALA A 112 1.90 -17.21 7.26
CA ALA A 112 2.39 -16.22 8.25
C ALA A 112 1.24 -15.49 8.97
N LEU A 113 0.03 -15.62 8.46
CA LEU A 113 -1.15 -14.88 8.89
C LEU A 113 -2.16 -15.80 9.60
N VAL A 114 -1.84 -17.09 9.76
CA VAL A 114 -2.64 -18.07 10.49
C VAL A 114 -2.84 -17.60 11.93
N GLY A 115 -4.08 -17.63 12.41
CA GLY A 115 -4.45 -17.20 13.77
C GLY A 115 -4.46 -15.68 14.00
N GLN A 116 -4.05 -14.88 13.01
CA GLN A 116 -4.09 -13.42 13.12
C GLN A 116 -5.50 -12.90 12.82
N LYS A 117 -5.90 -11.84 13.53
CA LYS A 117 -7.18 -11.13 13.31
C LYS A 117 -6.86 -9.86 12.52
N LEU A 118 -7.17 -9.86 11.24
CA LEU A 118 -6.82 -8.78 10.32
C LEU A 118 -8.10 -8.21 9.72
N GLU A 119 -8.23 -6.89 9.72
CA GLU A 119 -9.25 -6.23 8.90
C GLU A 119 -8.78 -6.28 7.45
N VAL A 120 -9.57 -6.88 6.57
CA VAL A 120 -9.21 -7.01 5.16
C VAL A 120 -10.36 -6.60 4.26
N ARG A 121 -10.02 -6.14 3.06
CA ARG A 121 -10.93 -6.22 1.92
C ARG A 121 -10.74 -7.56 1.24
N TYR A 122 -11.80 -8.15 0.70
CA TYR A 122 -11.74 -9.47 0.11
C TYR A 122 -12.57 -9.58 -1.17
N ARG A 123 -12.18 -10.54 -2.01
CA ARG A 123 -13.01 -11.06 -3.10
C ARG A 123 -13.16 -12.56 -2.97
N LEU A 124 -14.39 -12.99 -3.20
CA LEU A 124 -14.74 -14.39 -3.32
C LEU A 124 -14.68 -14.79 -4.80
N ASP A 125 -14.29 -16.03 -5.03
CA ASP A 125 -14.37 -16.71 -6.31
C ASP A 125 -15.83 -17.02 -6.68
N VAL A 126 -16.07 -17.48 -7.92
CA VAL A 126 -17.40 -17.93 -8.39
C VAL A 126 -18.02 -19.02 -7.52
N TYR A 127 -17.20 -19.84 -6.85
CA TYR A 127 -17.65 -20.86 -5.89
C TYR A 127 -17.81 -20.34 -4.45
N GLY A 128 -17.70 -19.02 -4.22
CA GLY A 128 -17.79 -18.42 -2.88
C GLY A 128 -16.56 -18.66 -2.00
N GLN A 129 -15.44 -19.07 -2.61
CA GLN A 129 -14.17 -19.32 -1.90
C GLN A 129 -13.34 -18.04 -1.84
N LEU A 130 -12.59 -17.82 -0.76
CA LEU A 130 -11.72 -16.65 -0.65
C LEU A 130 -10.58 -16.73 -1.69
N LEU A 131 -10.58 -15.83 -2.67
CA LEU A 131 -9.61 -15.81 -3.76
C LEU A 131 -8.55 -14.71 -3.60
N THR A 132 -8.96 -13.54 -3.10
CA THR A 132 -8.05 -12.42 -2.90
C THR A 132 -8.42 -11.67 -1.64
N ALA A 133 -7.41 -11.29 -0.85
CA ALA A 133 -7.57 -10.46 0.32
C ALA A 133 -6.51 -9.34 0.34
N TRP A 134 -6.90 -8.16 0.81
CA TRP A 134 -6.03 -7.01 1.00
C TRP A 134 -6.09 -6.58 2.45
N ILE A 135 -4.96 -6.62 3.15
CA ILE A 135 -4.86 -6.22 4.55
C ILE A 135 -5.02 -4.70 4.64
N MET A 136 -5.94 -4.27 5.48
CA MET A 136 -6.19 -2.86 5.76
C MET A 136 -5.42 -2.43 6.99
N THR A 137 -4.93 -1.19 6.96
CA THR A 137 -4.51 -0.47 8.15
C THR A 137 -5.73 0.02 8.94
N GLU A 138 -5.53 0.36 10.21
CA GLU A 138 -6.59 0.95 11.05
C GLU A 138 -7.13 2.26 10.47
N ALA A 139 -6.26 3.07 9.86
CA ALA A 139 -6.65 4.32 9.22
C ALA A 139 -7.57 4.08 8.01
N GLU A 140 -7.23 3.10 7.16
CA GLU A 140 -8.08 2.69 6.01
C GLU A 140 -9.41 2.10 6.49
N TYR A 141 -9.38 1.27 7.54
CA TYR A 141 -10.60 0.70 8.11
C TYR A 141 -11.53 1.78 8.66
N LYS A 142 -10.99 2.76 9.40
CA LYS A 142 -11.75 3.90 9.92
C LYS A 142 -12.32 4.77 8.79
N ALA A 143 -11.53 5.03 7.75
CA ALA A 143 -11.99 5.78 6.58
C ALA A 143 -13.14 5.06 5.87
N TRP A 144 -13.02 3.74 5.68
CA TRP A 144 -14.09 2.92 5.09
C TRP A 144 -15.36 2.94 5.94
N LYS A 145 -15.23 2.77 7.26
CA LYS A 145 -16.32 2.86 8.24
C LYS A 145 -16.99 4.23 8.32
N ALA A 146 -16.30 5.31 7.94
CA ALA A 146 -16.88 6.64 7.88
C ALA A 146 -17.62 6.88 6.55
N ALA A 147 -17.25 6.14 5.50
CA ALA A 147 -17.87 6.23 4.18
C ALA A 147 -19.08 5.29 3.99
N HIS A 148 -19.27 4.29 4.87
CA HIS A 148 -20.32 3.26 4.81
C HIS A 148 -20.90 2.94 6.20
#